data_AF-A0A7W1LI45-F1
#
_entry.id   AF-A0A7W1LI45-F1
#
_cell.length_a   1.000
_cell.length_b   1.000
_cell.length_c   1.000
_cell.angle_alpha   90.00
_cell.angle_beta   90.00
_cell.angle_gamma   90.00
#
_symmetry.space_group_name_H-M   'P 1'
#
loop_
_entity.id
_entity.type
_entity.pdbx_description
1 polymer ?
#
loop_
_entity_poly.entity_id
_entity_poly.type
_entity_poly.pdbx_seq_one_letter_code
_entity_poly.pdbx_strand_id
1 'polypeptide(L)' 'MTNARSTDEASVYGTVRPTRVRIPHLQALKESHEPWPMLTAYDQYTAAIFDQAGIPVLL' A
#
# COMPACT_ATOMS: atom_id res chain seq x y z
N MET A 1 -17.11 16.39 19.41
CA MET A 1 -17.15 16.33 17.94
C MET A 1 -15.72 16.49 17.45
N THR A 2 -14.98 15.38 17.28
CA THR A 2 -13.57 15.41 16.87
C THR A 2 -13.46 14.69 15.55
N ASN A 3 -13.20 15.46 14.49
CA ASN A 3 -13.22 15.03 13.10
C ASN A 3 -12.24 13.88 12.85
N ALA A 4 -12.76 12.78 12.30
CA ALA A 4 -11.96 11.73 11.69
C ALA A 4 -11.19 12.35 10.53
N ARG A 5 -9.87 12.49 10.70
CA ARG A 5 -8.96 12.96 9.66
C ARG A 5 -9.03 11.95 8.51
N SER A 6 -9.62 12.36 7.41
CA SER A 6 -9.69 11.59 6.17
C SER A 6 -8.26 11.33 5.69
N THR A 7 -7.73 10.14 5.93
CA THR A 7 -6.53 9.63 5.26
C THR A 7 -6.94 9.15 3.87
N ASP A 8 -7.37 10.09 3.05
CA ASP A 8 -7.63 9.92 1.63
C ASP A 8 -6.56 10.73 0.87
N GLU A 9 -5.29 10.49 1.20
CA GLU A 9 -4.24 10.72 0.20
C GLU A 9 -4.23 9.45 -0.62
N ALA A 10 -5.00 9.48 -1.70
CA ALA A 10 -5.06 8.42 -2.69
C ALA A 10 -3.62 7.95 -2.98
N SER A 11 -3.32 6.70 -2.62
CA SER A 11 -2.12 6.02 -3.08
C SER A 11 -2.01 6.30 -4.57
N VAL A 12 -0.84 6.78 -5.02
CA VAL A 12 -0.55 7.08 -6.43
C VAL A 12 -0.88 5.88 -7.34
N TYR A 13 -1.00 4.69 -6.75
CA TYR A 13 -1.28 3.41 -7.40
C TYR A 13 -2.70 2.87 -7.18
N GLY A 14 -3.65 3.70 -6.74
CA GLY A 14 -5.08 3.37 -6.71
C GLY A 14 -5.52 2.41 -5.59
N THR A 15 -6.81 2.55 -5.25
CA THR A 15 -7.60 1.82 -4.24
C THR A 15 -7.23 2.04 -2.76
N VAL A 16 -8.26 2.09 -1.91
CA VAL A 16 -8.15 2.05 -0.44
C VAL A 16 -7.47 0.75 -0.04
N ARG A 17 -6.22 0.83 0.41
CA ARG A 17 -5.41 -0.34 0.75
C ARG A 17 -5.60 -0.72 2.22
N PRO A 18 -5.58 -2.03 2.54
CA PRO A 18 -5.61 -2.47 3.93
C PRO A 18 -4.35 -1.99 4.66
N THR A 19 -4.47 -1.69 5.96
CA THR A 19 -3.34 -1.33 6.85
C THR A 19 -2.20 -2.35 6.82
N ARG A 20 -2.50 -3.59 6.40
CA ARG A 20 -1.49 -4.61 6.22
C ARG A 20 -1.76 -5.49 5.00
N VAL A 21 -0.79 -5.55 4.09
CA VAL A 21 -0.83 -6.41 2.91
C VAL A 21 -0.47 -7.85 3.29
N ARG A 22 -1.24 -8.80 2.74
CA ARG A 22 -1.14 -10.25 2.96
C ARG A 22 -1.30 -10.98 1.63
N ILE A 23 -0.93 -12.25 1.59
CA ILE A 23 -1.04 -13.09 0.39
C ILE A 23 -2.46 -13.07 -0.21
N PRO A 24 -3.56 -13.20 0.58
CA PRO A 24 -4.91 -13.14 0.01
C PRO A 24 -5.24 -11.81 -0.68
N HIS A 25 -4.67 -10.70 -0.21
CA HIS A 25 -4.87 -9.39 -0.85
C HIS A 25 -4.20 -9.34 -2.23
N LEU A 26 -3.01 -9.95 -2.37
CA LEU A 26 -2.33 -10.03 -3.66
C LEU A 26 -3.05 -10.98 -4.63
N GLN A 27 -3.66 -12.05 -4.12
CA GLN A 27 -4.51 -12.94 -4.93
C GLN A 27 -5.73 -12.19 -5.48
N ALA A 28 -6.43 -11.42 -4.64
CA ALA A 28 -7.56 -10.61 -5.07
C ALA A 28 -7.17 -9.57 -6.14
N LEU A 29 -6.02 -8.90 -5.99
CA LEU A 29 -5.50 -7.97 -7.01
C LEU A 29 -5.16 -8.67 -8.33
N LYS A 30 -4.67 -9.92 -8.26
CA LYS A 30 -4.40 -10.74 -9.44
C LYS A 30 -5.69 -11.12 -10.16
N GLU A 31 -6.73 -11.50 -9.42
CA GLU A 31 -8.06 -11.84 -9.95
C GLU A 31 -8.76 -10.62 -10.56
N SER A 32 -8.57 -9.44 -9.97
CA SER A 32 -9.11 -8.18 -10.51
C SER A 32 -8.31 -7.61 -11.69
N HIS A 33 -7.21 -8.27 -12.09
CA HIS A 33 -6.25 -7.79 -13.10
C HIS A 33 -5.70 -6.38 -12.81
N GLU A 34 -5.63 -6.00 -11.54
CA GLU A 34 -5.12 -4.71 -11.13
C GLU A 34 -3.60 -4.82 -10.95
N PRO A 35 -2.78 -4.00 -11.64
CA PRO A 35 -1.34 -4.03 -11.44
C PRO A 35 -0.94 -3.47 -10.07
N TRP A 36 0.10 -4.04 -9.45
CA TRP A 36 0.65 -3.52 -8.19
C TRP A 36 2.17 -3.31 -8.27
N PRO A 37 2.70 -2.21 -7.69
CA PRO A 37 4.13 -1.99 -7.62
C PRO A 37 4.78 -2.87 -6.54
N MET A 38 6.02 -3.28 -6.80
CA MET A 38 6.91 -3.96 -5.86
C MET A 38 8.26 -3.24 -5.90
N LEU A 39 8.73 -2.78 -4.74
CA LEU A 39 10.01 -2.08 -4.62
C LEU A 39 10.93 -2.87 -3.68
N THR A 40 12.24 -2.69 -3.83
CA THR A 40 13.21 -3.21 -2.87
C THR A 40 13.47 -2.17 -1.78
N ALA A 41 13.63 -2.60 -0.53
CA ALA A 41 13.98 -1.71 0.57
C ALA A 41 15.01 -2.38 1.49
N TYR A 42 16.23 -1.83 1.51
CA TYR A 42 17.35 -2.40 2.28
C TYR A 42 17.51 -1.79 3.68
N ASP A 43 16.85 -0.68 3.95
CA ASP A 43 16.91 0.03 5.23
C ASP A 43 15.52 0.46 5.73
N GLN A 44 15.43 0.67 7.05
CA GLN A 44 14.18 1.00 7.72
C GLN A 44 13.58 2.34 7.28
N TYR A 45 14.41 3.33 6.96
CA TYR A 45 13.93 4.67 6.61
C TYR A 45 13.31 4.68 5.22
N THR A 46 13.97 4.03 4.26
CA THR A 46 13.43 3.81 2.92
C THR A 46 12.14 3.00 2.96
N ALA A 47 12.09 1.93 3.76
CA ALA A 47 10.87 1.14 3.94
C ALA A 47 9.70 1.98 4.50
N ALA A 48 9.97 2.83 5.50
CA ALA A 48 8.95 3.70 6.09
C ALA A 48 8.41 4.75 5.10
N ILE A 49 9.26 5.29 4.23
CA ILE A 49 8.84 6.22 3.18
C ILE A 49 7.92 5.50 2.17
N PHE A 50 8.27 4.27 1.76
CA PHE A 50 7.45 3.52 0.81
C PHE A 50 6.12 3.05 1.40
N ASP A 51 6.07 2.74 2.69
CA ASP A 51 4.82 2.43 3.40
C ASP A 51 3.89 3.65 3.41
N GLN A 52 4.43 4.85 3.67
CA GLN A 52 3.67 6.12 3.58
C GLN A 52 3.20 6.42 2.16
N ALA A 53 3.98 6.07 1.14
CA ALA A 53 3.60 6.20 -0.27
C ALA A 53 2.58 5.13 -0.73
N GLY A 54 2.23 4.16 0.12
CA GLY A 54 1.25 3.12 -0.17
C GLY A 54 1.76 2.01 -1.08
N ILE A 55 3.07 1.74 -1.08
CA ILE A 55 3.67 0.62 -1.82
C ILE A 55 3.32 -0.71 -1.10
N PRO A 56 2.62 -1.65 -1.76
CA PRO A 56 2.06 -2.82 -1.09
C PRO A 56 3.07 -3.92 -0.76
N VAL A 57 4.21 -3.97 -1.48
CA VAL A 57 5.20 -5.03 -1.33
C VAL A 57 6.60 -4.45 -1.36
N LEU A 58 7.39 -4.80 -0.33
CA LEU A 58 8.81 -4.49 -0.19
C LEU A 58 9.62 -5.80 -0.11
N LEU A 59 10.77 -5.84 -0.79
CA LEU A 59 11.75 -6.95 -0.75
C LEU A 59 13.01 -6.56 0.01
#